data_AF-A0A349D0H5-F1
#
_entry.id   AF-A0A349D0H5-F1
#
_cell.length_a   1.000
_cell.length_b   1.000
_cell.length_c   1.000
_cell.angle_alpha   90.00
_cell.angle_beta   90.00
_cell.angle_gamma   90.00
#
_symmetry.space_group_name_H-M   'P 1'
#
loop_
_entity.id
_entity.type
_entity.pdbx_description
1 polymer ?
#
loop_
_entity_poly.entity_id
_entity_poly.type
_entity_poly.pdbx_seq_one_letter_code
_entity_poly.pdbx_strand_id
1 'polypeptide(L)'
;MLENPLAIMFSNVGVFYGLIIPLVTVLLLSVFFAVSFQRPGVNPKDVAQATYCYLMMATGILFMTIAALPTVTSVLAGKSYTSGTYFSLLLLFVAGGLLYLMHERHVERIDTASATIPYLLYFTMFKLIGSVSALLAALSLLLTVTLGTETEAGWWLMPVTILLYGLLLMWCTKTSRPAPLPTLSFKKLGFGKAAGKRRK
;
A
#
# COMPACT_ATOMS: atom_id res chain seq x y z
N MET A 1 30.91 -20.00 12.08
CA MET A 1 29.46 -19.80 12.22
C MET A 1 29.04 -18.86 11.12
N LEU A 2 28.57 -19.39 9.98
CA LEU A 2 27.91 -18.55 8.98
C LEU A 2 26.54 -18.21 9.55
N GLU A 3 26.36 -16.98 9.99
CA GLU A 3 25.02 -16.46 10.26
C GLU A 3 24.25 -16.58 8.95
N ASN A 4 23.16 -17.37 8.94
CA ASN A 4 22.31 -17.47 7.75
C ASN A 4 21.77 -16.06 7.47
N PRO A 5 22.17 -15.40 6.37
CA PRO A 5 21.78 -14.01 6.10
C PRO A 5 20.25 -13.89 5.95
N LEU A 6 19.59 -14.98 5.53
CA LEU A 6 18.15 -15.11 5.48
C LEU A 6 17.51 -15.12 6.88
N ALA A 7 18.15 -15.71 7.89
CA ALA A 7 17.60 -15.70 9.26
C ALA A 7 17.63 -14.29 9.88
N ILE A 8 18.62 -13.47 9.52
CA ILE A 8 18.68 -12.05 9.93
C ILE A 8 17.62 -11.24 9.16
N MET A 9 17.52 -11.44 7.84
CA MET A 9 16.52 -10.76 6.98
C MET A 9 15.08 -11.15 7.30
N PHE A 10 14.83 -12.36 7.76
CA PHE A 10 13.50 -12.85 8.15
C PHE A 10 13.27 -12.89 9.66
N SER A 11 14.21 -12.38 10.48
CA SER A 11 13.93 -12.09 11.89
C SER A 11 12.80 -11.06 11.99
N ASN A 12 12.07 -10.99 13.11
CA ASN A 12 11.04 -9.96 13.32
C ASN A 12 11.55 -8.57 12.90
N VAL A 13 12.76 -8.21 13.34
CA VAL A 13 13.43 -6.95 13.00
C VAL A 13 13.77 -6.86 11.51
N GLY A 14 14.28 -7.93 10.92
CA GLY A 14 14.63 -8.01 9.50
C GLY A 14 13.43 -7.89 8.56
N VAL A 15 12.29 -8.51 8.88
CA VAL A 15 11.05 -8.35 8.09
C VAL A 15 10.49 -6.95 8.25
N PHE A 16 10.55 -6.38 9.46
CA PHE A 16 10.15 -5.00 9.69
C PHE A 16 10.97 -4.05 8.80
N TYR A 17 12.30 -4.07 8.84
CA TYR A 17 13.10 -3.17 8.02
C TYR A 17 13.12 -3.56 6.52
N GLY A 18 13.16 -4.86 6.22
CA GLY A 18 13.20 -5.41 4.87
C GLY A 18 11.91 -5.21 4.08
N LEU A 19 10.77 -5.06 4.75
CA LEU A 19 9.49 -4.71 4.11
C LEU A 19 9.24 -3.18 4.17
N ILE A 20 9.51 -2.53 5.32
CA ILE A 20 9.23 -1.10 5.50
C ILE A 20 10.12 -0.24 4.61
N ILE A 21 11.42 -0.54 4.48
CA ILE A 21 12.33 0.29 3.67
C ILE A 21 11.89 0.33 2.20
N PRO A 22 11.73 -0.80 1.48
CA PRO A 22 11.27 -0.74 0.09
C PRO A 22 9.86 -0.15 -0.01
N LEU A 23 8.99 -0.36 1.00
CA LEU A 23 7.67 0.23 1.03
C LEU A 23 7.71 1.77 1.12
N VAL A 24 8.55 2.33 2.00
CA VAL A 24 8.79 3.78 2.12
C VAL A 24 9.46 4.31 0.86
N THR A 25 10.36 3.54 0.24
CA THR A 25 11.05 3.94 -1.00
C THR A 25 10.09 4.00 -2.17
N VAL A 26 9.22 3.00 -2.30
CA VAL A 26 8.16 2.96 -3.32
C VAL A 26 7.15 4.09 -3.07
N LEU A 27 6.73 4.30 -1.81
CA LEU A 27 5.89 5.42 -1.39
C LEU A 27 6.48 6.75 -1.84
N LEU A 28 7.74 7.03 -1.52
CA LEU A 28 8.46 8.23 -1.95
C LEU A 28 8.51 8.36 -3.47
N LEU A 29 8.85 7.28 -4.19
CA LEU A 29 8.88 7.27 -5.65
C LEU A 29 7.52 7.68 -6.24
N SER A 30 6.40 7.21 -5.68
CA SER A 30 5.08 7.58 -6.21
C SER A 30 4.73 9.04 -5.99
N VAL A 31 5.24 9.68 -4.94
CA VAL A 31 5.04 11.12 -4.73
C VAL A 31 5.72 11.89 -5.86
N PHE A 32 6.93 11.49 -6.26
CA PHE A 32 7.63 12.07 -7.41
C PHE A 32 6.88 11.83 -8.73
N PHE A 33 6.28 10.65 -8.91
CA PHE A 33 5.48 10.35 -10.11
C PHE A 33 4.13 11.09 -10.13
N ALA A 34 3.46 11.29 -8.99
CA ALA A 34 2.19 12.01 -8.92
C ALA A 34 2.30 13.46 -9.41
N VAL A 35 3.42 14.13 -9.10
CA VAL A 35 3.72 15.48 -9.60
C VAL A 35 4.05 15.48 -11.09
N SER A 36 4.66 14.40 -11.60
CA SER A 36 5.11 14.29 -13.00
C SER A 36 3.98 13.99 -14.00
N PHE A 37 2.83 13.48 -13.55
CA PHE A 37 1.69 13.10 -14.41
C PHE A 37 0.54 14.12 -14.41
N GLN A 38 0.82 15.41 -14.20
CA GLN A 38 -0.22 16.44 -14.27
C GLN A 38 -0.82 16.53 -15.68
N ARG A 39 -2.15 16.34 -15.77
CA ARG A 39 -2.90 16.62 -17.00
C ARG A 39 -3.04 18.14 -17.17
N PRO A 40 -2.97 18.66 -18.40
CA PRO A 40 -3.23 20.08 -18.66
C PRO A 40 -4.67 20.43 -18.27
N GLY A 41 -4.83 21.46 -17.42
CA GLY A 41 -6.13 21.99 -16.96
C GLY A 41 -6.56 21.59 -15.54
N VAL A 42 -5.72 20.86 -14.79
CA VAL A 42 -5.98 20.52 -13.39
C VAL A 42 -5.22 21.47 -12.45
N ASN A 43 -5.88 21.95 -11.39
CA ASN A 43 -5.24 22.78 -10.38
C ASN A 43 -4.14 21.98 -9.64
N PRO A 44 -2.87 22.39 -9.71
CA PRO A 44 -1.77 21.64 -9.08
C PRO A 44 -1.89 21.58 -7.55
N LYS A 45 -2.56 22.59 -6.95
CA LYS A 45 -2.82 22.65 -5.50
C LYS A 45 -3.73 21.51 -5.03
N ASP A 46 -4.77 21.19 -5.78
CA ASP A 46 -5.75 20.16 -5.41
C ASP A 46 -5.14 18.75 -5.55
N VAL A 47 -4.27 18.56 -6.55
CA VAL A 47 -3.49 17.32 -6.73
C VAL A 47 -2.49 17.11 -5.59
N ALA A 48 -1.78 18.16 -5.18
CA ALA A 48 -0.86 18.10 -4.05
C ALA A 48 -1.59 17.78 -2.74
N GLN A 49 -2.74 18.41 -2.51
CA GLN A 49 -3.58 18.15 -1.33
C GLN A 49 -4.12 16.72 -1.32
N ALA A 50 -4.59 16.21 -2.47
CA ALA A 50 -5.03 14.82 -2.59
C ALA A 50 -3.88 13.86 -2.28
N THR A 51 -2.70 14.11 -2.86
CA THR A 51 -1.50 13.27 -2.64
C THR A 51 -1.13 13.22 -1.15
N TYR A 52 -1.11 14.37 -0.47
CA TYR A 52 -0.87 14.43 0.97
C TYR A 52 -1.88 13.59 1.77
N CYS A 53 -3.18 13.69 1.45
CA CYS A 53 -4.20 12.93 2.16
C CYS A 53 -4.05 11.42 1.93
N TYR A 54 -3.75 10.97 0.71
CA TYR A 54 -3.47 9.55 0.42
C TYR A 54 -2.22 9.04 1.11
N LEU A 55 -1.17 9.86 1.23
CA LEU A 55 0.02 9.50 2.00
C LEU A 55 -0.30 9.30 3.48
N MET A 56 -1.05 10.22 4.08
CA MET A 56 -1.46 10.11 5.47
C MET A 56 -2.34 8.88 5.70
N MET A 57 -3.30 8.60 4.81
CA MET A 57 -4.07 7.36 4.86
C MET A 57 -3.17 6.11 4.80
N ALA A 58 -2.15 6.11 3.93
CA ALA A 58 -1.19 5.02 3.85
C ALA A 58 -0.39 4.86 5.17
N THR A 59 0.04 5.97 5.79
CA THR A 59 0.69 5.96 7.10
C THR A 59 -0.23 5.40 8.19
N GLY A 60 -1.51 5.73 8.17
CA GLY A 60 -2.51 5.18 9.10
C GLY A 60 -2.61 3.65 8.98
N ILE A 61 -2.69 3.13 7.75
CA ILE A 61 -2.67 1.69 7.50
C ILE A 61 -1.35 1.06 7.98
N LEU A 62 -0.21 1.73 7.77
CA LEU A 62 1.06 1.22 8.28
C LEU A 62 1.04 1.05 9.80
N PHE A 63 0.56 2.03 10.55
CA PHE A 63 0.44 1.90 12.01
C PHE A 63 -0.49 0.76 12.42
N MET A 64 -1.63 0.60 11.73
CA MET A 64 -2.51 -0.54 11.97
C MET A 64 -1.80 -1.88 11.72
N THR A 65 -1.04 -1.99 10.63
CA THR A 65 -0.37 -3.24 10.26
C THR A 65 0.79 -3.58 11.20
N ILE A 66 1.57 -2.58 11.64
CA ILE A 66 2.63 -2.71 12.65
C ILE A 66 2.06 -3.20 13.97
N ALA A 67 0.84 -2.77 14.34
CA ALA A 67 0.16 -3.24 15.54
C ALA A 67 -0.48 -4.64 15.36
N ALA A 68 -1.12 -4.88 14.21
CA ALA A 68 -1.90 -6.08 13.97
C ALA A 68 -1.04 -7.33 13.77
N LEU A 69 0.03 -7.24 12.96
CA LEU A 69 0.89 -8.40 12.64
C LEU A 69 1.49 -9.08 13.88
N PRO A 70 2.18 -8.39 14.81
CA PRO A 70 2.73 -9.03 16.01
C PRO A 70 1.62 -9.55 16.94
N THR A 71 0.46 -8.89 16.97
CA THR A 71 -0.68 -9.37 17.76
C THR A 71 -1.17 -10.71 17.24
N VAL A 72 -1.37 -10.86 15.92
CA VAL A 72 -1.78 -12.12 15.29
C VAL A 72 -0.73 -13.21 15.46
N THR A 73 0.55 -12.90 15.28
CA THR A 73 1.62 -13.89 15.47
C THR A 73 1.73 -14.35 16.93
N SER A 74 1.51 -13.46 17.90
CA SER A 74 1.53 -13.83 19.33
C SER A 74 0.43 -14.84 19.70
N VAL A 75 -0.79 -14.62 19.17
CA VAL A 75 -1.94 -15.52 19.39
C VAL A 75 -1.68 -16.88 18.76
N LEU A 76 -1.17 -16.90 17.53
CA LEU A 76 -0.85 -18.14 16.82
C LEU A 76 0.33 -18.89 17.46
N ALA A 77 1.29 -18.16 18.08
CA ALA A 77 2.44 -18.75 18.75
C ALA A 77 2.12 -19.26 20.17
N GLY A 78 0.93 -18.94 20.69
CA GLY A 78 0.58 -19.18 22.09
C GLY A 78 1.47 -18.40 23.08
N LYS A 79 2.16 -17.35 22.62
CA LYS A 79 3.05 -16.52 23.44
C LYS A 79 2.34 -15.23 23.80
N SER A 80 1.97 -15.08 25.06
CA SER A 80 1.33 -13.86 25.55
C SER A 80 2.36 -12.73 25.69
N TYR A 81 2.04 -11.55 25.17
CA TYR A 81 2.78 -10.34 25.51
C TYR A 81 2.43 -9.86 26.93
N THR A 82 3.27 -8.96 27.46
CA THR A 82 2.92 -8.25 28.69
C THR A 82 1.71 -7.34 28.45
N SER A 83 0.92 -7.08 29.50
CA SER A 83 -0.27 -6.21 29.42
C SER A 83 0.06 -4.83 28.86
N GLY A 84 1.22 -4.26 29.21
CA GLY A 84 1.70 -2.98 28.69
C GLY A 84 1.99 -2.98 27.18
N THR A 85 2.48 -4.10 26.65
CA THR A 85 2.72 -4.25 25.21
C THR A 85 1.40 -4.33 24.44
N TYR A 86 0.42 -5.11 24.91
CA TYR A 86 -0.91 -5.17 24.28
C TYR A 86 -1.60 -3.81 24.25
N PHE A 87 -1.55 -3.07 25.36
CA PHE A 87 -2.12 -1.73 25.43
C PHE A 87 -1.44 -0.76 24.46
N SER A 88 -0.11 -0.80 24.36
CA SER A 88 0.65 0.00 23.39
C SER A 88 0.30 -0.33 21.94
N LEU A 89 0.19 -1.62 21.59
CA LEU A 89 -0.22 -2.06 20.26
C LEU A 89 -1.65 -1.62 19.93
N LEU A 90 -2.57 -1.72 20.90
CA LEU A 90 -3.94 -1.25 20.74
C LEU A 90 -4.00 0.27 20.51
N LEU A 91 -3.26 1.05 21.30
CA LEU A 91 -3.18 2.51 21.11
C LEU A 91 -2.62 2.87 19.74
N LEU A 92 -1.56 2.18 19.30
CA LEU A 92 -0.96 2.39 17.98
C LEU A 92 -1.97 2.07 16.87
N PHE A 93 -2.72 0.99 17.01
CA PHE A 93 -3.78 0.61 16.06
C PHE A 93 -4.87 1.67 15.98
N VAL A 94 -5.36 2.13 17.14
CA VAL A 94 -6.41 3.17 17.22
C VAL A 94 -5.91 4.50 16.65
N ALA A 95 -4.68 4.91 16.96
CA ALA A 95 -4.07 6.11 16.41
C ALA A 95 -3.95 6.04 14.88
N GLY A 96 -3.53 4.89 14.34
CA GLY A 96 -3.52 4.63 12.90
C GLY A 96 -4.91 4.73 12.26
N GLY A 97 -5.94 4.19 12.92
CA GLY A 97 -7.33 4.28 12.47
C GLY A 97 -7.93 5.67 12.50
N LEU A 98 -7.67 6.42 13.55
CA LEU A 98 -8.13 7.80 13.65
C LEU A 98 -7.48 8.66 12.56
N LEU A 99 -6.17 8.49 12.34
CA LEU A 99 -5.43 9.18 11.30
C LEU A 99 -5.99 8.85 9.91
N TYR A 100 -6.28 7.56 9.63
CA TYR A 100 -6.90 7.12 8.38
C TYR A 100 -8.28 7.79 8.16
N LEU A 101 -9.19 7.68 9.14
CA LEU A 101 -10.56 8.24 9.04
C LEU A 101 -10.56 9.75 8.82
N MET A 102 -9.68 10.48 9.51
CA MET A 102 -9.59 11.94 9.39
C MET A 102 -9.24 12.38 7.97
N HIS A 103 -8.34 11.65 7.32
CA HIS A 103 -7.87 11.97 5.97
C HIS A 103 -8.79 11.45 4.89
N GLU A 104 -9.46 10.32 5.10
CA GLU A 104 -10.52 9.82 4.21
C GLU A 104 -11.61 10.87 4.03
N ARG A 105 -12.10 11.45 5.14
CA ARG A 105 -13.09 12.53 5.12
C ARG A 105 -12.60 13.80 4.41
N HIS A 106 -11.29 14.05 4.38
CA HIS A 106 -10.72 15.19 3.65
C HIS A 106 -10.66 14.92 2.14
N VAL A 107 -10.37 13.69 1.72
CA VAL A 107 -10.32 13.31 0.30
C VAL A 107 -11.68 13.43 -0.37
N GLU A 108 -12.77 13.12 0.34
CA GLU A 108 -14.14 13.26 -0.19
C GLU A 108 -14.51 14.68 -0.63
N ARG A 109 -13.80 15.70 -0.12
CA ARG A 109 -14.03 17.11 -0.46
C ARG A 109 -13.25 17.57 -1.70
N ILE A 110 -12.35 16.75 -2.23
CA ILE A 110 -11.49 17.08 -3.36
C ILE A 110 -12.16 16.64 -4.66
N ASP A 111 -11.97 17.41 -5.72
CA ASP A 111 -12.50 17.06 -7.04
C ASP A 111 -11.95 15.71 -7.55
N THR A 112 -12.86 14.88 -8.08
CA THR A 112 -12.60 13.52 -8.52
C THR A 112 -11.53 13.42 -9.61
N ALA A 113 -11.45 14.42 -10.50
CA ALA A 113 -10.45 14.44 -11.57
C ALA A 113 -9.02 14.62 -11.01
N SER A 114 -8.87 15.43 -9.95
CA SER A 114 -7.61 15.66 -9.26
C SER A 114 -7.20 14.48 -8.36
N ALA A 115 -8.18 13.79 -7.77
CA ALA A 115 -7.95 12.65 -6.88
C ALA A 115 -7.66 11.32 -7.60
N THR A 116 -7.97 11.22 -8.90
CA THR A 116 -7.86 9.97 -9.66
C THR A 116 -6.42 9.43 -9.72
N ILE A 117 -5.43 10.29 -10.00
CA ILE A 117 -4.02 9.87 -10.13
C ILE A 117 -3.45 9.43 -8.77
N PRO A 118 -3.58 10.23 -7.67
CA PRO A 118 -3.15 9.80 -6.35
C PRO A 118 -3.84 8.53 -5.87
N TYR A 119 -5.13 8.37 -6.14
CA TYR A 119 -5.87 7.14 -5.82
C TYR A 119 -5.31 5.91 -6.53
N LEU A 120 -5.05 6.00 -7.84
CA LEU A 120 -4.47 4.92 -8.62
C LEU A 120 -3.09 4.51 -8.10
N LEU A 121 -2.26 5.49 -7.77
CA LEU A 121 -0.94 5.24 -7.18
C LEU A 121 -1.06 4.54 -5.83
N TYR A 122 -1.90 5.09 -4.94
CA TYR A 122 -2.20 4.52 -3.64
C TYR A 122 -2.67 3.06 -3.76
N PHE A 123 -3.64 2.78 -4.63
CA PHE A 123 -4.16 1.43 -4.83
C PHE A 123 -3.11 0.47 -5.42
N THR A 124 -2.34 0.95 -6.41
CA THR A 124 -1.28 0.15 -7.05
C THR A 124 -0.16 -0.18 -6.07
N MET A 125 0.14 0.71 -5.11
CA MET A 125 1.09 0.44 -4.03
C MET A 125 0.69 -0.78 -3.22
N PHE A 126 -0.52 -0.78 -2.67
CA PHE A 126 -0.98 -1.89 -1.83
C PHE A 126 -1.03 -3.21 -2.59
N LYS A 127 -1.36 -3.15 -3.89
CA LYS A 127 -1.31 -4.32 -4.75
C LYS A 127 0.12 -4.84 -4.93
N LEU A 128 1.08 -3.94 -5.17
CA LEU A 128 2.50 -4.28 -5.30
C LEU A 128 3.04 -4.86 -3.99
N ILE A 129 2.76 -4.22 -2.86
CA ILE A 129 3.15 -4.67 -1.52
C ILE A 129 2.57 -6.07 -1.24
N GLY A 130 1.29 -6.29 -1.51
CA GLY A 130 0.65 -7.59 -1.35
C GLY A 130 1.31 -8.66 -2.20
N SER A 131 1.61 -8.36 -3.47
CA SER A 131 2.26 -9.31 -4.37
C SER A 131 3.70 -9.64 -3.97
N VAL A 132 4.49 -8.64 -3.60
CA VAL A 132 5.89 -8.79 -3.19
C VAL A 132 5.96 -9.54 -1.86
N SER A 133 5.16 -9.17 -0.87
CA SER A 133 5.11 -9.88 0.42
C SER A 133 4.68 -11.35 0.28
N ALA A 134 3.66 -11.64 -0.53
CA ALA A 134 3.24 -13.01 -0.82
C ALA A 134 4.34 -13.82 -1.52
N LEU A 135 5.02 -13.23 -2.51
CA LEU A 135 6.12 -13.88 -3.22
C LEU A 135 7.31 -14.17 -2.30
N LEU A 136 7.74 -13.19 -1.49
CA LEU A 136 8.83 -13.39 -0.53
C LEU A 136 8.47 -14.46 0.52
N ALA A 137 7.24 -14.45 1.02
CA ALA A 137 6.79 -15.43 2.00
C ALA A 137 6.74 -16.85 1.40
N ALA A 138 6.27 -17.00 0.16
CA ALA A 138 6.28 -18.28 -0.55
C ALA A 138 7.69 -18.80 -0.81
N LEU A 139 8.60 -17.92 -1.25
CA LEU A 139 10.03 -18.24 -1.42
C LEU A 139 10.68 -18.64 -0.10
N SER A 140 10.38 -17.92 0.99
CA SER A 140 10.88 -18.23 2.32
C SER A 140 10.46 -19.63 2.77
N LEU A 141 9.17 -19.98 2.64
CA LEU A 141 8.69 -21.34 2.96
C LEU A 141 9.38 -22.41 2.11
N LEU A 142 9.48 -22.17 0.79
CA LEU A 142 10.07 -23.13 -0.14
C LEU A 142 11.55 -23.37 0.17
N LEU A 143 12.30 -22.30 0.49
CA LEU A 143 13.70 -22.41 0.90
C LEU A 143 13.85 -23.15 2.23
N THR A 144 13.04 -22.84 3.25
CA THR A 144 13.13 -23.54 4.55
C THR A 144 12.85 -25.04 4.43
N VAL A 145 11.84 -25.43 3.64
CA VAL A 145 11.52 -26.85 3.39
C VAL A 145 12.61 -27.55 2.59
N THR A 146 13.17 -26.91 1.56
CA THR A 146 14.20 -27.53 0.70
C THR A 146 15.58 -27.63 1.37
N LEU A 147 15.94 -26.65 2.21
CA LEU A 147 17.21 -26.64 2.93
C LEU A 147 17.14 -27.43 4.25
N GLY A 148 15.95 -27.85 4.68
CA GLY A 148 15.75 -28.61 5.92
C GLY A 148 16.14 -27.83 7.18
N THR A 149 16.04 -26.50 7.15
CA THR A 149 16.45 -25.61 8.25
C THR A 149 15.38 -25.44 9.33
N GLU A 150 14.58 -26.48 9.57
CA GLU A 150 13.50 -26.51 10.56
C GLU A 150 14.04 -26.64 12.00
N THR A 151 14.86 -25.69 12.43
CA THR A 151 15.59 -25.80 13.71
C THR A 151 14.77 -25.38 14.92
N GLU A 152 13.66 -24.66 14.75
CA GLU A 152 12.85 -24.14 15.87
C GLU A 152 11.35 -24.40 15.72
N ALA A 153 10.70 -24.78 16.83
CA ALA A 153 9.25 -24.93 16.87
C ALA A 153 8.55 -23.59 16.55
N GLY A 154 7.67 -23.60 15.54
CA GLY A 154 6.97 -22.39 15.09
C GLY A 154 7.68 -21.61 13.98
N TRP A 155 8.70 -22.18 13.33
CA TRP A 155 9.41 -21.57 12.19
C TRP A 155 8.47 -21.12 11.05
N TRP A 156 7.37 -21.87 10.82
CA TRP A 156 6.41 -21.61 9.74
C TRP A 156 5.47 -20.44 10.04
N LEU A 157 5.34 -20.04 11.30
CA LEU A 157 4.30 -19.12 11.75
C LEU A 157 4.43 -17.74 11.11
N MET A 158 5.67 -17.23 11.04
CA MET A 158 5.99 -15.93 10.49
C MET A 158 5.81 -15.87 8.96
N PRO A 159 6.37 -16.78 8.15
CA PRO A 159 6.13 -16.73 6.71
C PRO A 159 4.67 -17.04 6.35
N VAL A 160 3.95 -17.90 7.09
CA VAL A 160 2.51 -18.13 6.83
C VAL A 160 1.67 -16.89 7.15
N THR A 161 1.95 -16.18 8.25
CA THR A 161 1.20 -14.93 8.56
C THR A 161 1.45 -13.84 7.54
N ILE A 162 2.70 -13.68 7.06
CA ILE A 162 3.04 -12.73 5.99
C ILE A 162 2.38 -13.14 4.66
N LEU A 163 2.37 -14.44 4.34
CA LEU A 163 1.71 -14.97 3.14
C LEU A 163 0.21 -14.67 3.16
N LEU A 164 -0.47 -14.96 4.28
CA LEU A 164 -1.89 -14.68 4.46
C LEU A 164 -2.17 -13.18 4.36
N TYR A 165 -1.33 -12.34 4.97
CA TYR A 165 -1.44 -10.89 4.87
C TYR A 165 -1.27 -10.40 3.43
N GLY A 166 -0.25 -10.89 2.70
CA GLY A 166 -0.03 -10.56 1.29
C GLY A 166 -1.21 -10.97 0.40
N LEU A 167 -1.74 -12.18 0.61
CA LEU A 167 -2.93 -12.67 -0.10
C LEU A 167 -4.18 -11.84 0.23
N LEU A 168 -4.37 -11.45 1.50
CA LEU A 168 -5.46 -10.57 1.92
C LEU A 168 -5.37 -9.22 1.21
N LEU A 169 -4.17 -8.61 1.17
CA LEU A 169 -3.94 -7.36 0.43
C LEU A 169 -4.23 -7.52 -1.07
N MET A 170 -3.77 -8.62 -1.68
CA MET A 170 -4.07 -8.90 -3.09
C MET A 170 -5.58 -9.07 -3.33
N TRP A 171 -6.30 -9.67 -2.37
CA TRP A 171 -7.74 -9.82 -2.44
C TRP A 171 -8.46 -8.48 -2.30
N CYS A 172 -8.09 -7.67 -1.32
CA CYS A 172 -8.64 -6.32 -1.10
C CYS A 172 -8.33 -5.37 -2.26
N THR A 173 -7.27 -5.63 -3.03
CA THR A 173 -6.89 -4.85 -4.22
C THR A 173 -7.34 -5.49 -5.54
N LYS A 174 -8.24 -6.48 -5.51
CA LYS A 174 -8.94 -6.93 -6.72
C LYS A 174 -9.83 -5.79 -7.23
N THR A 175 -9.41 -5.16 -8.31
CA THR A 175 -10.22 -4.17 -9.01
C THR A 175 -11.45 -4.88 -9.62
N SER A 176 -12.63 -4.68 -9.04
CA SER A 176 -13.91 -5.16 -9.60
C SER A 176 -14.56 -4.13 -10.52
N ARG A 177 -13.93 -2.98 -10.76
CA ARG A 177 -14.43 -1.96 -11.69
C ARG A 177 -13.36 -1.62 -12.73
N PRO A 178 -13.63 -1.80 -14.04
CA PRO A 178 -12.81 -1.13 -15.04
C PRO A 178 -12.87 0.37 -14.71
N ALA A 179 -11.70 1.01 -14.62
CA ALA A 179 -11.63 2.45 -14.48
C ALA A 179 -12.57 3.06 -15.53
N PRO A 180 -13.47 3.99 -15.18
CA PRO A 180 -14.20 4.72 -16.18
C PRO A 180 -13.16 5.49 -16.97
N LEU A 181 -12.79 4.94 -18.14
CA LEU A 181 -12.08 5.68 -19.16
C LEU A 181 -12.92 6.92 -19.38
N PRO A 182 -12.40 8.14 -19.12
CA PRO A 182 -13.09 9.31 -19.60
C PRO A 182 -13.10 9.16 -21.11
N THR A 183 -14.26 8.84 -21.66
CA THR A 183 -14.52 8.94 -23.09
C THR A 183 -14.13 10.37 -23.45
N LEU A 184 -12.97 10.53 -24.08
CA LEU A 184 -12.57 11.78 -24.69
C LEU A 184 -13.63 12.08 -25.74
N SER A 185 -14.65 12.83 -25.35
CA SER A 185 -15.62 13.39 -26.27
C SER A 185 -14.87 14.48 -27.04
N PHE A 186 -14.23 14.05 -28.12
CA PHE A 186 -13.63 14.91 -29.15
C PHE A 186 -14.66 15.90 -29.74
N LYS A 187 -15.95 15.76 -29.41
CA LYS A 187 -17.03 16.65 -29.82
C LYS A 187 -16.94 18.07 -29.23
N LYS A 188 -16.09 18.33 -28.23
CA LYS A 188 -15.84 19.68 -27.67
C LYS A 188 -14.50 20.31 -28.06
N LEU A 189 -13.63 19.63 -28.82
CA LEU A 189 -12.58 20.34 -29.55
C LEU A 189 -13.21 20.91 -30.82
N GLY A 190 -13.57 22.18 -30.76
CA GLY A 190 -14.14 22.96 -31.87
C GLY A 190 -13.17 23.13 -33.04
N PHE A 191 -12.87 22.05 -33.76
CA PHE A 191 -12.33 22.08 -35.11
C PHE A 191 -13.47 21.81 -36.09
N GLY A 192 -14.27 22.84 -36.37
CA GLY A 192 -15.43 22.64 -37.23
C GLY A 192 -16.25 23.89 -37.53
N LYS A 193 -15.63 24.89 -38.18
CA LYS A 193 -16.18 25.69 -39.30
C LYS A 193 -15.43 27.02 -39.47
N ALA A 194 -14.18 26.93 -39.92
CA ALA A 194 -13.57 27.99 -40.73
C ALA A 194 -13.53 27.49 -42.18
N ALA A 195 -14.70 27.45 -42.84
CA ALA A 195 -14.78 27.09 -44.25
C ALA A 195 -15.93 27.85 -44.91
N GLY A 196 -15.56 28.97 -45.56
CA GLY A 196 -16.12 29.40 -46.83
C GLY A 196 -17.55 29.90 -46.87
N LYS A 197 -17.72 31.22 -46.90
CA LYS A 197 -18.63 31.86 -47.86
C LYS A 197 -18.22 33.31 -48.19
N ARG A 198 -17.22 33.45 -49.06
CA ARG A 198 -17.10 34.62 -49.97
C ARG A 198 -17.76 34.22 -51.29
N ARG A 199 -18.79 34.97 -51.69
CA ARG A 199 -19.47 35.10 -53.01
C ARG A 199 -20.94 35.40 -52.72
N LYS A 200 -21.58 36.46 -53.22
CA LYS A 200 -21.26 37.45 -54.25
C LYS A 200 -21.69 38.82 -53.75
#